data_AF-A0A8J3HX16-F1
#
_entry.id   AF-A0A8J3HX16-F1
#
_cell.length_a   1.000
_cell.length_b   1.000
_cell.length_c   1.000
_cell.angle_alpha   90.00
_cell.angle_beta   90.00
_cell.angle_gamma   90.00
#
_symmetry.space_group_name_H-M   'P 1'
#
loop_
_entity.id
_entity.type
_entity.pdbx_description
1 polymer ?
#
loop_
_entity_poly.entity_id
_entity_poly.type
_entity_poly.pdbx_seq_one_letter_code
_entity_poly.pdbx_strand_id
1 'polypeptide(L)'
;MQQSRKPRHQSRRLFTASELASYEHCSLAWWHEHYDPIAQGNDDELFARLVEMENKHDAQAPSLPEYHVVEQLLLRRGAFEDENARQREGTDVEEMADERIITPGSEGAMRRLVPVILGLVVLSLLLIISSAFLK
;
A
#
# COMPACT_ATOMS: atom_id res chain seq x y z
N MET A 1 -49.90 11.56 -1.98
CA MET A 1 -48.61 12.25 -1.88
C MET A 1 -47.56 11.43 -2.64
N GLN A 2 -47.19 11.86 -3.84
CA GLN A 2 -46.15 11.21 -4.65
C GLN A 2 -44.79 11.79 -4.24
N GLN A 3 -43.98 10.95 -3.58
CA GLN A 3 -42.64 11.31 -3.14
C GLN A 3 -41.70 11.19 -4.35
N SER A 4 -41.25 12.34 -4.88
CA SER A 4 -40.23 12.40 -5.94
C SER A 4 -38.97 11.65 -5.51
N ARG A 5 -38.74 10.47 -6.10
CA ARG A 5 -37.43 9.80 -6.08
C ARG A 5 -36.46 10.66 -6.91
N LYS A 6 -35.69 11.52 -6.24
CA LYS A 6 -34.54 12.18 -6.87
C LYS A 6 -33.60 11.09 -7.44
N PRO A 7 -33.12 11.22 -8.68
CA PRO A 7 -32.11 10.32 -9.21
C PRO A 7 -30.85 10.46 -8.35
N ARG A 8 -30.46 9.37 -7.67
CA ARG A 8 -29.14 9.27 -7.04
C ARG A 8 -28.12 9.43 -8.15
N HIS A 9 -27.39 10.56 -8.15
CA HIS A 9 -26.19 10.71 -8.96
C HIS A 9 -25.29 9.50 -8.65
N GLN A 10 -25.14 8.59 -9.61
CA GLN A 10 -24.09 7.59 -9.58
C GLN A 10 -22.77 8.35 -9.70
N SER A 11 -22.14 8.59 -8.56
CA SER A 11 -20.72 8.96 -8.54
C SER A 11 -19.97 7.84 -9.26
N ARG A 12 -19.44 8.13 -10.45
CA ARG A 12 -18.56 7.20 -11.16
C ARG A 12 -17.26 7.16 -10.36
N ARG A 13 -17.05 6.10 -9.58
CA ARG A 13 -15.78 5.83 -8.89
C ARG A 13 -14.70 5.71 -9.97
N LEU A 14 -13.67 6.55 -9.89
CA LEU A 14 -12.48 6.43 -10.72
C LEU A 14 -11.56 5.40 -10.06
N PHE A 15 -11.11 4.41 -10.84
CA PHE A 15 -10.19 3.38 -10.38
C PHE A 15 -8.76 3.78 -10.72
N THR A 16 -7.83 3.49 -9.82
CA THR A 16 -6.40 3.69 -10.10
C THR A 16 -5.85 2.54 -10.93
N ALA A 17 -4.71 2.74 -11.60
CA ALA A 17 -4.04 1.68 -12.36
C ALA A 17 -3.64 0.49 -11.46
N SER A 18 -3.29 0.75 -10.20
CA SER A 18 -2.98 -0.31 -9.23
C SER A 18 -4.21 -1.10 -8.80
N GLU A 19 -5.36 -0.44 -8.58
CA GLU A 19 -6.63 -1.13 -8.30
C GLU A 19 -7.08 -2.00 -9.47
N LEU A 20 -6.87 -1.53 -10.71
CA LEU A 20 -7.21 -2.32 -11.89
C LEU A 20 -6.28 -3.54 -12.03
N ALA A 21 -4.98 -3.36 -11.80
CA ALA A 21 -4.01 -4.44 -11.85
C ALA A 21 -4.27 -5.51 -10.79
N SER A 22 -4.62 -5.14 -9.55
CA SER A 22 -4.95 -6.11 -8.50
C SER A 22 -6.26 -6.85 -8.78
N TYR A 23 -7.27 -6.16 -9.33
CA TYR A 23 -8.51 -6.81 -9.78
C TYR A 23 -8.27 -7.83 -10.91
N GLU A 24 -7.45 -7.49 -11.91
CA GLU A 24 -7.12 -8.41 -13.01
C GLU A 24 -6.26 -9.58 -12.55
N HIS A 25 -5.37 -9.35 -11.59
CA HIS A 25 -4.52 -10.40 -11.03
C HIS A 25 -5.34 -11.40 -10.18
N CYS A 26 -6.17 -10.91 -9.25
CA CYS A 26 -7.06 -11.73 -8.46
C CYS A 26 -8.30 -10.94 -8.01
N SER A 27 -9.38 -11.06 -8.78
CA SER A 27 -10.64 -10.36 -8.52
C SER A 27 -11.27 -10.73 -7.17
N LEU A 28 -11.07 -11.98 -6.70
CA LEU A 28 -11.58 -12.43 -5.41
C LEU A 28 -10.86 -11.77 -4.24
N ALA A 29 -9.53 -11.69 -4.29
CA ALA A 29 -8.74 -11.01 -3.26
C ALA A 29 -9.07 -9.51 -3.22
N TRP A 30 -9.14 -8.87 -4.39
CA TRP A 30 -9.54 -7.47 -4.50
C TRP A 30 -10.94 -7.21 -3.94
N TRP A 31 -11.90 -8.09 -4.22
CA TRP A 31 -13.26 -7.99 -3.70
C TRP A 31 -13.28 -8.13 -2.18
N HIS A 32 -12.55 -9.10 -1.64
CA HIS A 32 -12.45 -9.32 -0.20
C HIS A 32 -11.87 -8.09 0.51
N GLU A 33 -10.80 -7.51 -0.01
CA GLU A 33 -10.21 -6.29 0.56
C GLU A 33 -11.15 -5.09 0.52
N HIS A 34 -11.92 -4.93 -0.55
CA HIS A 34 -12.78 -3.76 -0.74
C HIS A 34 -14.17 -3.88 -0.10
N TYR A 35 -14.70 -5.09 0.06
CA TYR A 35 -16.09 -5.31 0.42
C TYR A 35 -16.29 -6.25 1.60
N ASP A 36 -15.27 -6.98 2.07
CA ASP A 36 -15.41 -7.73 3.31
C ASP A 36 -15.46 -6.73 4.49
N PRO A 37 -16.54 -6.70 5.28
CA PRO A 37 -16.61 -5.88 6.48
C PRO A 37 -15.47 -6.17 7.47
N ILE A 38 -14.93 -7.39 7.49
CA ILE A 38 -13.78 -7.73 8.35
C ILE A 38 -12.53 -7.01 7.86
N ALA A 39 -12.30 -6.95 6.55
CA ALA A 39 -11.16 -6.23 5.97
C ALA A 39 -11.26 -4.70 6.12
N GLN A 40 -12.44 -4.16 6.49
CA GLN A 40 -12.66 -2.73 6.75
C GLN A 40 -12.62 -2.35 8.24
N GLY A 41 -12.62 -3.32 9.16
CA GLY A 41 -12.59 -3.06 10.61
C GLY A 41 -11.31 -2.37 11.04
N ASN A 42 -11.35 -1.59 12.13
CA ASN A 42 -10.16 -0.98 12.72
C ASN A 42 -9.26 -2.04 13.38
N ASP A 43 -7.97 -1.76 13.57
CA ASP A 43 -7.02 -2.71 14.15
C ASP A 43 -7.46 -3.16 15.56
N ASP A 44 -7.98 -2.25 16.38
CA ASP A 44 -8.53 -2.57 17.71
C ASP A 44 -9.70 -3.57 17.64
N GLU A 45 -10.56 -3.45 16.63
CA GLU A 45 -11.71 -4.34 16.44
C GLU A 45 -11.25 -5.73 15.98
N LEU A 46 -10.23 -5.78 15.12
CA LEU A 46 -9.62 -7.03 14.66
C LEU A 46 -8.90 -7.74 15.82
N PHE A 47 -8.18 -7.01 16.67
CA PHE A 47 -7.58 -7.55 17.89
C PHE A 47 -8.61 -8.07 18.87
N ALA A 48 -9.67 -7.29 19.15
CA ALA A 48 -10.76 -7.73 20.01
C ALA A 48 -11.38 -9.03 19.50
N ARG A 49 -11.48 -9.19 18.18
CA ARG A 49 -12.00 -10.39 17.55
C ARG A 49 -11.07 -11.59 17.66
N LEU A 50 -9.75 -11.42 17.55
CA LEU A 50 -8.78 -12.49 17.84
C LEU A 50 -8.92 -12.98 19.28
N VAL A 51 -8.95 -12.05 20.24
CA VAL A 51 -9.10 -12.36 21.67
C VAL A 51 -10.45 -13.03 21.95
N GLU A 52 -11.53 -12.61 21.27
CA GLU A 52 -12.83 -13.27 21.38
C GLU A 52 -12.78 -14.72 20.86
N MET A 53 -12.09 -14.97 19.75
CA MET A 53 -11.94 -16.31 19.20
C MET A 53 -11.09 -17.21 20.09
N GLU A 54 -10.00 -16.68 20.63
CA GLU A 54 -9.14 -17.35 21.61
C GLU A 54 -9.92 -17.69 22.89
N ASN A 55 -10.73 -16.76 23.41
CA ASN A 55 -11.58 -17.06 24.57
C ASN A 55 -12.65 -18.13 24.28
N LYS A 56 -13.15 -18.24 23.04
CA LYS A 56 -14.19 -19.21 22.67
C LYS A 56 -13.66 -20.59 22.36
N HIS A 57 -12.50 -20.68 21.72
CA HIS A 57 -11.94 -21.94 21.20
C HIS A 57 -10.64 -22.34 21.89
N ASP A 58 -10.16 -21.52 22.83
CA ASP A 58 -8.94 -21.73 23.61
C ASP A 58 -7.77 -22.05 22.66
N ALA A 59 -6.96 -23.05 23.00
CA ALA A 59 -5.84 -23.53 22.18
C ALA A 59 -6.20 -23.97 20.74
N GLN A 60 -7.49 -24.14 20.39
CA GLN A 60 -7.90 -24.46 19.02
C GLN A 60 -8.16 -23.22 18.15
N ALA A 61 -8.21 -22.02 18.73
CA ALA A 61 -8.48 -20.80 17.98
C ALA A 61 -7.53 -20.59 16.77
N PRO A 62 -6.21 -20.86 16.88
CA PRO A 62 -5.30 -20.73 15.74
C PRO A 62 -5.58 -21.72 14.61
N SER A 63 -6.35 -22.79 14.83
CA SER A 63 -6.72 -23.72 13.75
C SER A 63 -7.88 -23.21 12.88
N LEU A 64 -8.55 -22.14 13.30
CA LEU A 64 -9.70 -21.57 12.59
C LEU A 64 -9.24 -20.74 11.38
N PRO A 65 -9.84 -20.94 10.20
CA PRO A 65 -9.55 -20.12 9.02
C PRO A 65 -9.76 -18.62 9.29
N GLU A 66 -10.80 -18.27 10.05
CA GLU A 66 -11.14 -16.89 10.40
C GLU A 66 -10.06 -16.23 11.29
N TYR A 67 -9.40 -17.02 12.14
CA TYR A 67 -8.30 -16.54 12.97
C TYR A 67 -7.12 -16.11 12.10
N HIS A 68 -6.73 -16.97 11.15
CA HIS A 68 -5.64 -16.67 10.21
C HIS A 68 -5.92 -15.45 9.33
N VAL A 69 -7.16 -15.28 8.87
CA VAL A 69 -7.52 -14.12 8.05
C VAL A 69 -7.36 -12.82 8.85
N VAL A 70 -7.86 -12.78 10.09
CA VAL A 70 -7.76 -11.59 10.94
C VAL A 70 -6.31 -11.30 11.34
N GLU A 71 -5.54 -12.34 11.67
CA GLU A 71 -4.11 -12.22 11.99
C GLU A 71 -3.31 -11.67 10.80
N GLN A 72 -3.52 -12.20 9.58
CA GLN A 72 -2.84 -11.71 8.38
C GLN A 72 -3.20 -10.26 8.04
N LEU A 73 -4.46 -9.85 8.29
CA LEU A 73 -4.87 -8.46 8.11
C LEU A 73 -4.12 -7.52 9.07
N LEU A 74 -4.01 -7.90 10.34
CA LEU A 74 -3.27 -7.13 11.35
C LEU A 74 -1.77 -7.08 11.04
N LEU A 75 -1.17 -8.19 10.62
CA LEU A 75 0.23 -8.25 10.20
C LEU A 75 0.50 -7.34 9.00
N ARG A 76 -0.33 -7.39 7.96
CA ARG A 76 -0.18 -6.54 6.77
C ARG A 76 -0.29 -5.05 7.09
N ARG A 77 -1.10 -4.69 8.07
CA ARG A 77 -1.28 -3.30 8.52
C ARG A 77 -0.17 -2.81 9.46
N GLY A 78 0.76 -3.69 9.84
CA GLY A 78 1.85 -3.36 10.75
C GLY A 78 1.40 -3.20 12.21
N ALA A 79 0.23 -3.73 12.56
CA ALA A 79 -0.35 -3.58 13.89
C ALA A 79 0.45 -4.29 15.00
N PHE A 80 1.44 -5.10 14.62
CA PHE A 80 2.37 -5.80 15.53
C PHE A 80 3.81 -5.24 15.49
N GLU A 81 4.09 -4.17 14.74
CA GLU A 81 5.47 -3.70 14.56
C GLU A 81 6.08 -3.01 15.80
N ASP A 82 5.27 -2.58 16.76
CA ASP A 82 5.76 -1.93 17.98
C ASP A 82 6.50 -2.87 18.94
N GLU A 83 6.27 -4.20 18.86
CA GLU A 83 6.95 -5.17 19.72
C GLU A 83 8.32 -5.60 19.16
N ASN A 84 8.48 -5.57 17.83
CA ASN A 84 9.70 -6.00 17.14
C ASN A 84 10.81 -4.94 17.07
N ALA A 85 10.51 -3.67 17.37
CA ALA A 85 11.51 -2.60 17.38
C ALA A 85 12.57 -2.77 18.48
N ARG A 86 12.29 -3.56 19.54
CA ARG A 86 13.27 -3.89 20.60
C ARG A 86 14.08 -5.15 20.33
N GLN A 87 13.67 -6.00 19.38
CA GLN A 87 14.34 -7.28 19.10
C GLN A 87 15.19 -7.26 17.82
N ARG A 88 15.04 -6.24 16.97
CA ARG A 88 15.83 -6.02 15.75
C ARG A 88 17.25 -5.48 15.96
N GLU A 89 17.75 -5.39 17.19
CA GLU A 89 19.15 -5.02 17.45
C GLU A 89 20.13 -6.22 17.44
N GLY A 90 19.66 -7.45 17.23
CA GLY A 90 20.56 -8.60 17.28
C GLY A 90 20.02 -9.90 16.72
N THR A 91 19.77 -9.97 15.42
CA THR A 91 20.06 -11.16 14.59
C THR A 91 19.71 -10.91 13.13
N ASP A 92 20.74 -10.90 12.30
CA ASP A 92 20.67 -11.14 10.85
C ASP A 92 20.14 -12.56 10.59
N VAL A 93 18.93 -12.72 10.04
CA VAL A 93 18.46 -13.80 9.14
C VAL A 93 17.19 -13.25 8.47
N GLU A 94 17.20 -12.75 7.24
CA GLU A 94 17.24 -13.45 5.95
C GLU A 94 15.95 -14.26 5.63
N GLU A 95 15.40 -13.92 4.47
CA GLU A 95 14.51 -14.71 3.62
C GLU A 95 13.00 -14.73 3.92
N MET A 96 12.23 -14.28 2.90
CA MET A 96 10.78 -14.41 2.71
C MET A 96 9.86 -13.34 3.34
N ALA A 97 9.86 -12.13 2.76
CA ALA A 97 8.60 -11.39 2.50
C ALA A 97 8.84 -10.22 1.53
N ASP A 98 8.02 -10.23 0.49
CA ASP A 98 7.78 -9.20 -0.50
C ASP A 98 8.91 -8.84 -1.46
N GLU A 99 8.60 -9.09 -2.72
CA GLU A 99 8.95 -8.33 -3.91
C GLU A 99 8.74 -6.82 -3.64
N ARG A 100 9.63 -6.25 -2.84
CA ARG A 100 9.81 -4.82 -2.70
C ARG A 100 10.05 -4.33 -4.12
N ILE A 101 9.11 -3.53 -4.61
CA ILE A 101 9.36 -2.51 -5.60
C ILE A 101 10.78 -2.02 -5.33
N ILE A 102 11.70 -2.33 -6.26
CA ILE A 102 13.04 -1.80 -6.23
C ILE A 102 12.86 -0.31 -6.47
N THR A 103 12.57 0.45 -5.41
CA THR A 103 12.93 1.85 -5.35
C THR A 103 14.45 1.83 -5.36
N PRO A 104 15.12 2.19 -6.47
CA PRO A 104 16.56 2.34 -6.42
C PRO A 104 16.85 3.38 -5.35
N GLY A 105 17.68 3.03 -4.37
CA GLY A 105 18.01 3.88 -3.22
C GLY A 105 18.17 5.33 -3.65
N SER A 106 17.26 6.18 -3.17
CA SER A 106 17.08 7.54 -3.68
C SER A 106 18.31 8.43 -3.45
N GLU A 107 19.23 8.01 -2.57
CA GLU A 107 20.48 8.72 -2.32
C GLU A 107 21.45 8.70 -3.50
N GLY A 108 21.46 7.63 -4.31
CA GLY A 108 22.34 7.53 -5.49
C GLY A 108 21.74 8.20 -6.73
N ALA A 109 20.43 8.09 -6.91
CA ALA A 109 19.71 8.61 -8.07
C ALA A 109 19.61 10.15 -8.05
N MET A 110 19.41 10.76 -6.87
CA MET A 110 19.34 12.21 -6.74
C MET A 110 20.69 12.87 -7.08
N ARG A 111 21.82 12.26 -6.70
CA ARG A 111 23.16 12.75 -7.06
C ARG A 111 23.46 12.66 -8.56
N ARG A 112 22.83 11.72 -9.28
CA ARG A 112 22.93 11.59 -10.75
C ARG A 112 21.99 12.51 -11.51
N LEU A 113 20.91 13.00 -10.91
CA LEU A 113 19.98 13.95 -11.54
C LEU A 113 20.53 15.37 -11.60
N VAL A 114 21.32 15.78 -10.59
CA VAL A 114 21.96 17.11 -10.54
C VAL A 114 22.76 17.47 -11.80
N PRO A 115 23.69 16.63 -12.30
CA PRO A 115 24.45 16.96 -13.51
C PRO A 115 23.58 16.96 -14.78
N VAL A 116 22.52 16.15 -14.84
CA VAL A 116 21.59 16.12 -15.99
C VAL A 116 20.80 17.42 -16.08
N ILE A 117 20.26 17.89 -14.95
CA ILE A 117 19.53 19.16 -14.88
C ILE A 117 20.46 20.32 -15.23
N LEU A 118 21.68 20.33 -14.69
CA LEU A 118 22.67 21.37 -14.99
C LEU A 118 23.02 21.39 -16.49
N GLY A 119 23.19 20.22 -17.11
CA GLY A 119 23.43 20.10 -18.55
C GLY A 119 22.30 20.69 -19.39
N LEU A 120 21.04 20.43 -19.02
CA LEU A 120 19.87 20.99 -19.71
C LEU A 120 19.79 22.53 -19.58
N VAL A 121 20.14 23.08 -18.41
CA VAL A 121 20.19 24.53 -18.19
C VAL A 121 21.30 25.19 -19.03
N VAL A 122 22.49 24.58 -19.08
CA VAL A 122 23.59 25.10 -19.91
C VAL A 122 23.24 25.02 -21.39
N LEU A 123 22.66 23.90 -21.84
CA LEU A 123 22.24 23.71 -23.23
C LEU A 123 21.19 24.74 -23.65
N SER A 124 20.20 25.00 -22.79
CA SER A 124 19.16 26.01 -23.06
C SER A 124 19.74 27.43 -23.14
N LEU A 125 20.68 27.79 -22.26
CA LEU A 125 21.39 29.07 -22.35
C LEU A 125 22.20 29.21 -23.63
N LEU A 126 22.92 28.16 -24.04
CA LEU A 126 23.67 28.15 -25.30
C LEU A 126 22.74 28.34 -26.51
N LEU A 127 21.59 27.67 -26.54
CA LEU A 127 20.61 27.84 -27.61
C LEU A 127 20.05 29.27 -27.67
N ILE A 128 19.77 29.88 -26.52
CA ILE A 128 19.32 31.27 -26.46
C ILE A 128 20.42 32.21 -27.00
N ILE A 129 21.67 32.03 -26.57
CA ILE A 129 22.79 32.83 -27.04
C ILE A 129 23.00 32.63 -28.54
N SER A 130 23.07 31.39 -29.02
CA SER A 130 23.20 31.09 -30.44
C SER A 130 22.08 31.72 -31.26
N SER A 131 20.83 31.69 -30.77
CA SER A 131 19.71 32.35 -31.45
C SER A 131 19.85 33.87 -31.54
N ALA A 132 20.50 34.50 -30.56
CA ALA A 132 20.75 35.93 -30.55
C ALA A 132 21.92 36.34 -31.46
N PHE A 133 22.90 35.44 -31.65
CA PHE A 133 24.04 35.62 -32.56
C PHE A 133 23.76 35.12 -33.99
N LEU A 134 22.68 34.38 -34.23
CA LEU A 134 22.20 33.98 -35.56
C LEU A 134 21.36 35.10 -36.21
N LYS A 135 21.82 36.33 -36.07
CA LYS A 135 21.25 37.55 -36.66
C LYS A 135 22.25 38.13 -37.66
#